data_AF-A0A3D2J4X5-F1
#
_entry.id   AF-A0A3D2J4X5-F1
#
_cell.length_a   1.000
_cell.length_b   1.000
_cell.length_c   1.000
_cell.angle_alpha   90.00
_cell.angle_beta   90.00
_cell.angle_gamma   90.00
#
_symmetry.space_group_name_H-M   'P 1'
#
loop_
_entity.id
_entity.type
_entity.pdbx_description
1 polymer ?
#
loop_
_entity_poly.entity_id
_entity_poly.type
_entity_poly.pdbx_seq_one_letter_code
_entity_poly.pdbx_strand_id
1 'polypeptide(L)'
;TDPVGDTKSAAQNFTQAHNMQNYWHYLIGSRSQLSPVWKNYNIYVQNQQALTDHTLAIYIIDKQGNERAFFGGTDFTPDQVKQDMQMLLKE
;
A
#
# COMPACT_ATOMS: atom_id res chain seq x y z
N THR A 1 1.61 0.90 -7.03
CA THR A 1 0.69 0.40 -8.07
C THR A 1 1.15 0.91 -9.41
N ASP A 2 1.17 0.04 -10.40
CA ASP A 2 1.46 0.35 -11.80
C ASP A 2 0.14 0.55 -12.55
N PRO A 3 -0.25 1.78 -12.93
CA PRO A 3 -1.52 2.04 -13.63
C PRO A 3 -1.68 1.31 -14.96
N VAL A 4 -0.58 0.85 -15.59
CA VAL A 4 -0.62 0.15 -16.88
C VAL A 4 -0.84 -1.34 -16.68
N GLY A 5 -0.10 -1.97 -15.76
CA GLY A 5 -0.18 -3.41 -15.48
C GLY A 5 -1.32 -3.81 -14.52
N ASP A 6 -1.66 -2.97 -13.54
CA ASP A 6 -2.65 -3.26 -12.49
C ASP A 6 -4.08 -3.04 -13.01
N THR A 7 -4.50 -3.90 -13.94
CA THR A 7 -5.90 -3.94 -14.39
C THR A 7 -6.81 -4.56 -13.32
N LYS A 8 -8.13 -4.34 -13.44
CA LYS A 8 -9.11 -4.97 -12.54
C LYS A 8 -8.96 -6.50 -12.48
N SER A 9 -8.75 -7.14 -13.63
CA SER A 9 -8.54 -8.60 -13.70
C SER A 9 -7.26 -9.02 -12.99
N ALA A 10 -6.15 -8.30 -13.20
CA ALA A 10 -4.88 -8.57 -12.53
C ALA A 10 -5.00 -8.45 -11.00
N ALA A 11 -5.62 -7.37 -10.50
CA ALA A 11 -5.83 -7.17 -9.07
C ALA A 11 -6.74 -8.25 -8.44
N GLN A 12 -7.78 -8.69 -9.16
CA GLN A 12 -8.67 -9.77 -8.72
C GLN A 12 -7.94 -11.11 -8.65
N ASN A 13 -7.16 -11.44 -9.69
CA ASN A 13 -6.37 -12.67 -9.73
C ASN A 13 -5.33 -12.70 -8.61
N PHE A 14 -4.63 -11.58 -8.37
CA PHE A 14 -3.69 -11.46 -7.27
C PHE A 14 -4.38 -11.64 -5.91
N THR A 15 -5.52 -10.98 -5.72
CA THR A 15 -6.35 -11.15 -4.51
C THR A 15 -6.75 -12.60 -4.28
N GLN A 16 -7.13 -13.33 -5.33
CA GLN A 16 -7.48 -14.74 -5.22
C GLN A 16 -6.28 -15.62 -4.92
N ALA A 17 -5.17 -15.44 -5.62
CA ALA A 17 -3.96 -16.22 -5.45
C ALA A 17 -3.38 -16.12 -4.03
N HIS A 18 -3.60 -14.99 -3.36
CA HIS A 18 -3.12 -14.72 -2.00
C HIS A 18 -4.19 -14.89 -0.91
N ASN A 19 -5.40 -15.37 -1.24
CA ASN A 19 -6.51 -15.57 -0.30
C ASN A 19 -6.91 -14.29 0.49
N MET A 20 -6.84 -13.12 -0.17
CA MET A 20 -7.05 -11.82 0.47
C MET A 20 -8.45 -11.21 0.25
N GLN A 21 -9.38 -11.94 -0.37
CA GLN A 21 -10.70 -11.46 -0.79
C GLN A 21 -11.48 -10.75 0.33
N ASN A 22 -11.30 -11.19 1.57
CA ASN A 22 -12.01 -10.66 2.75
C ASN A 22 -11.11 -9.86 3.70
N TYR A 23 -9.84 -9.66 3.34
CA TYR A 23 -8.82 -9.08 4.23
C TYR A 23 -8.33 -7.70 3.76
N TRP A 24 -8.59 -7.31 2.52
CA TRP A 24 -8.16 -6.03 1.99
C TRP A 24 -9.13 -5.41 1.00
N HIS A 25 -8.89 -4.14 0.69
CA HIS A 25 -9.42 -3.48 -0.50
C HIS A 25 -8.23 -3.15 -1.41
N TYR A 26 -8.16 -3.81 -2.56
CA TYR A 26 -7.12 -3.51 -3.56
C TYR A 26 -7.59 -2.34 -4.42
N LEU A 27 -6.90 -1.20 -4.33
CA LEU A 27 -7.21 0.00 -5.09
C LEU A 27 -6.30 0.12 -6.32
N ILE A 28 -6.91 0.38 -7.47
CA ILE A 28 -6.26 0.67 -8.75
C ILE A 28 -6.79 2.01 -9.29
N GLY A 29 -6.07 2.63 -10.22
CA GLY A 29 -6.51 3.88 -10.82
C GLY A 29 -5.65 4.30 -12.00
N SER A 30 -6.07 5.35 -12.69
CA SER A 30 -5.24 6.02 -13.69
C SER A 30 -4.08 6.77 -13.03
N ARG A 31 -3.03 7.08 -13.80
CA ARG A 31 -1.88 7.86 -13.30
C ARG A 31 -2.30 9.23 -12.73
N SER A 32 -3.31 9.88 -13.30
CA SER A 32 -3.80 11.17 -12.78
C SER A 32 -4.57 11.03 -11.47
N GLN A 33 -5.22 9.90 -11.22
CA GLN A 33 -5.86 9.61 -9.94
C GLN A 33 -4.85 9.22 -8.86
N LEU A 34 -3.78 8.53 -9.23
CA LEU A 34 -2.81 7.99 -8.29
C LEU A 34 -1.66 8.95 -7.96
N SER A 35 -1.27 9.84 -8.88
CA SER A 35 -0.17 10.79 -8.63
C SER A 35 -0.38 11.71 -7.42
N PRO A 36 -1.59 12.20 -7.09
CA PRO A 36 -1.81 12.96 -5.86
C PRO A 36 -1.67 12.09 -4.62
N VAL A 37 -2.08 10.82 -4.67
CA VAL A 37 -1.92 9.88 -3.55
C VAL A 37 -0.44 9.61 -3.30
N TRP A 38 0.32 9.29 -4.34
CA TRP A 38 1.77 9.06 -4.21
C TRP A 38 2.47 10.29 -3.63
N LYS A 39 2.14 11.49 -4.11
CA LYS A 39 2.69 12.74 -3.59
C LYS A 39 2.38 12.92 -2.10
N ASN A 40 1.12 12.73 -1.70
CA ASN A 40 0.69 12.96 -0.32
C ASN A 40 1.33 11.98 0.67
N TYR A 41 1.61 10.75 0.24
CA TYR A 41 2.27 9.72 1.05
C TYR A 41 3.78 9.63 0.77
N ASN A 42 4.40 10.60 0.10
CA ASN A 42 5.83 10.60 -0.22
C ASN A 42 6.35 9.34 -0.94
N ILE A 43 5.50 8.73 -1.78
CA ILE A 43 5.84 7.56 -2.58
C ILE A 43 6.50 8.00 -3.88
N TYR A 44 7.74 7.57 -4.08
CA TYR A 44 8.40 7.67 -5.37
C TYR A 44 7.88 6.59 -6.31
N VAL A 45 7.63 6.95 -7.57
CA VAL A 45 7.26 6.01 -8.64
C VAL A 45 7.99 6.40 -9.92
N GLN A 46 8.77 5.46 -10.46
CA GLN A 46 9.41 5.57 -11.77
C GLN A 46 8.96 4.41 -12.66
N ASN A 47 8.18 4.73 -13.68
CA ASN A 47 7.80 3.74 -14.67
C ASN A 47 8.96 3.61 -15.67
N GLN A 48 9.71 2.51 -15.60
CA GLN A 48 10.67 2.12 -16.62
C GLN A 48 10.11 0.92 -17.41
N GLN A 49 9.50 1.17 -18.56
CA GLN A 49 8.98 0.11 -19.45
C GLN A 49 8.21 -0.99 -18.68
N ALA A 50 8.69 -2.24 -18.67
CA ALA A 50 8.02 -3.40 -18.09
C ALA A 50 8.11 -3.52 -16.55
N LEU A 51 8.84 -2.63 -15.88
CA LEU A 51 9.00 -2.65 -14.42
C LEU A 51 8.79 -1.26 -13.83
N THR A 52 7.93 -1.18 -12.81
CA THR A 52 7.71 0.05 -12.05
C THR A 52 8.57 0.01 -10.80
N ASP A 53 9.62 0.83 -10.76
CA ASP A 53 10.38 1.07 -9.54
C ASP A 53 9.60 2.02 -8.63
N HIS A 54 9.50 1.69 -7.35
CA HIS A 54 8.72 2.48 -6.40
C HIS A 54 9.17 2.27 -4.95
N THR A 55 8.85 3.24 -4.11
CA THR A 55 9.06 3.14 -2.66
C THR A 55 8.27 1.96 -2.08
N LEU A 56 8.96 1.09 -1.32
CA LEU A 56 8.32 0.09 -0.48
C LEU A 56 7.93 0.72 0.85
N ALA A 57 6.64 0.73 1.17
CA ALA A 57 6.12 1.40 2.35
C ALA A 57 4.85 0.74 2.88
N ILE A 58 4.72 0.69 4.21
CA ILE A 58 3.47 0.41 4.93
C ILE A 58 3.20 1.59 5.86
N TYR A 59 1.98 2.13 5.81
CA TYR A 59 1.50 3.16 6.73
C TYR A 59 0.39 2.60 7.61
N ILE A 60 0.41 2.93 8.90
CA ILE A 60 -0.74 2.77 9.79
C ILE A 60 -1.43 4.11 9.90
N ILE A 61 -2.73 4.16 9.58
CA ILE A 61 -3.56 5.37 9.62
C ILE A 61 -4.70 5.12 10.60
N ASP A 62 -4.96 6.07 11.51
CA ASP A 62 -6.04 5.95 12.50
C ASP A 62 -7.44 6.28 11.91
N LYS A 63 -8.47 6.16 12.75
CA LYS A 63 -9.86 6.42 12.36
C LYS A 63 -10.15 7.90 12.01
N GLN A 64 -9.30 8.81 12.45
CA GLN A 64 -9.39 10.24 12.17
C GLN A 64 -8.61 10.62 10.90
N GLY A 65 -7.89 9.67 10.31
CA GLY A 65 -7.10 9.86 9.10
C GLY A 65 -5.67 10.33 9.36
N ASN A 66 -5.18 10.26 10.60
CA ASN A 66 -3.80 10.62 10.91
C ASN A 66 -2.86 9.44 10.65
N GLU A 67 -1.72 9.70 10.01
CA GLU A 67 -0.62 8.74 9.94
C GLU A 67 -0.01 8.53 11.33
N ARG A 68 0.11 7.27 11.75
CA ARG A 68 0.55 6.89 13.09
C ARG A 68 1.89 6.16 13.11
N ALA A 69 2.18 5.39 12.07
CA ALA A 69 3.43 4.68 11.91
C ALA A 69 3.77 4.48 10.43
N PHE A 70 5.06 4.33 10.15
CA PHE A 70 5.62 4.07 8.83
C PHE A 70 6.66 2.95 8.92
N PHE A 71 6.57 1.97 8.03
CA PHE A 71 7.57 0.92 7.84
C PHE A 71 8.08 0.99 6.40
N GLY A 72 9.32 1.45 6.23
CA GLY A 72 9.98 1.59 4.93
C GLY A 72 10.80 0.36 4.56
N GLY A 73 10.84 0.05 3.27
CA GLY A 73 11.65 -1.06 2.77
C GLY A 73 11.12 -2.42 3.24
N THR A 74 12.05 -3.29 3.63
CA THR A 74 11.76 -4.65 4.10
C THR A 74 12.27 -4.89 5.53
N ASP A 75 12.72 -3.85 6.22
CA ASP A 75 13.29 -3.93 7.57
C ASP A 75 12.19 -3.79 8.64
N PHE A 76 11.24 -4.71 8.61
CA PHE A 76 10.20 -4.83 9.63
C PHE A 76 9.72 -6.28 9.74
N THR A 77 9.11 -6.62 10.87
CA THR A 77 8.47 -7.92 11.07
C THR A 77 6.96 -7.77 11.24
N PRO A 78 6.15 -8.79 10.90
CA PRO A 78 4.72 -8.77 11.18
C PRO A 78 4.40 -8.54 12.67
N ASP A 79 5.23 -9.04 13.57
CA ASP A 79 5.06 -8.83 15.01
C ASP A 79 5.28 -7.38 15.43
N GLN A 80 6.23 -6.67 14.80
CA GLN A 80 6.42 -5.23 15.03
C GLN A 80 5.18 -4.44 14.62
N VAL A 81 4.65 -4.71 13.42
CA VAL A 81 3.41 -4.05 12.93
C VAL A 81 2.25 -4.32 13.90
N LYS A 82 2.08 -5.57 14.34
CA LYS A 82 1.04 -5.95 15.29
C LYS A 82 1.19 -5.22 16.63
N GLN A 83 2.41 -5.15 17.18
CA GLN A 83 2.66 -4.47 18.45
C GLN A 83 2.33 -2.98 18.37
N ASP A 84 2.75 -2.31 17.30
CA ASP A 84 2.45 -0.90 17.06
C ASP A 84 0.93 -0.68 16.96
N MET A 85 0.21 -1.53 16.22
CA MET A 85 -1.25 -1.48 16.18
C MET A 85 -1.89 -1.66 17.57
N GLN A 86 -1.39 -2.60 18.38
CA GLN A 86 -1.90 -2.84 19.73
C GLN A 86 -1.64 -1.67 20.70
N MET A 87 -0.56 -0.93 20.50
CA MET A 87 -0.28 0.30 21.27
C MET A 87 -1.24 1.41 20.86
N LEU A 88 -1.41 1.63 19.55
CA LEU A 88 -2.29 2.67 19.00
C LEU A 88 -3.76 2.46 19.38
N LEU A 89 -4.21 1.22 19.57
CA LEU A 89 -5.57 0.91 20.02
C LEU A 89 -5.86 1.29 21.48
N LYS A 90 -4.84 1.64 22.27
CA LYS A 90 -4.98 2.00 23.70
C LYS A 90 -4.98 3.52 23.95
N GLU A 91 -4.74 4.31 22.92
CA GLU A 91 -4.82 5.77 22.96
C GLU A 91 -6.27 6.25 22.86
#